data_AF-A0A432V567-F1
#
_entry.id   AF-A0A432V567-F1
#
_cell.length_a   1.000
_cell.length_b   1.000
_cell.length_c   1.000
_cell.angle_alpha   90.00
_cell.angle_beta   90.00
_cell.angle_gamma   90.00
#
_symmetry.space_group_name_H-M   'P 1'
#
loop_
_entity.id
_entity.type
_entity.pdbx_description
1 polymer ?
#
loop_
_entity_poly.entity_id
_entity_poly.type
_entity_poly.pdbx_seq_one_letter_code
_entity_poly.pdbx_strand_id
1 'polypeptide(L)'
;EPEPMEYVRVCDVYGAGFYYIPGTETCLRVGGYLRYDIRAGDGGYGGLNDVNDRLDGGTDDTYFKRARAAVQLDARSETELGTLRAYIHLNFNWDTGVTADARDATGAIIVGSGNDTTTTTGVAINHAYIELGGFRIGKTDSLFSTFTGYAGGVIQDDLVFYGPFDTHQIAYTYTGGNGFSAAVALEEGNGSTFTLDSYVPHVVAGASYTQGWGGVSAVVGYDSVWEEWAGKVRLDVNATETVSLFIMGGWQSDADKPNFYAQWGGDWAVWGGGSAQLTEKAKLNVQLSYDEDENFAAVAGVNYRLVPGLTITPEIAYTDNFDVDGVDGVGGFLRFQRNF
;
A
#
# COMPACT_ATOMS: atom_id res chain seq x y z
N GLU A 1 -2.57 -41.20 -31.40
CA GLU A 1 -2.66 -39.89 -32.08
C GLU A 1 -2.37 -38.83 -31.02
N PRO A 2 -1.25 -38.09 -31.09
CA PRO A 2 -1.01 -37.01 -30.14
C PRO A 2 -1.78 -35.78 -30.61
N GLU A 3 -2.63 -35.22 -29.75
CA GLU A 3 -3.34 -33.98 -30.07
C GLU A 3 -2.34 -32.85 -30.38
N PRO A 4 -2.65 -31.93 -31.32
CA PRO A 4 -1.76 -30.83 -31.63
C PRO A 4 -1.59 -29.96 -30.39
N MET A 5 -0.33 -29.78 -29.97
CA MET A 5 0.03 -28.83 -28.92
C MET A 5 -0.43 -27.43 -29.34
N GLU A 6 -1.48 -26.90 -28.70
CA GLU A 6 -1.82 -25.48 -28.84
C GLU A 6 -0.72 -24.66 -28.18
N TYR A 7 0.15 -24.05 -29.00
CA TYR A 7 1.14 -23.10 -28.53
C TYR A 7 0.47 -21.87 -27.93
N VAL A 8 1.12 -21.29 -26.93
CA VAL A 8 0.73 -20.01 -26.34
C VAL A 8 0.75 -18.93 -27.43
N ARG A 9 -0.40 -18.32 -27.69
CA ARG A 9 -0.56 -17.24 -28.69
C ARG A 9 -0.50 -15.89 -28.00
N VAL A 10 0.10 -14.90 -28.64
CA VAL A 10 0.09 -13.52 -28.15
C VAL A 10 -1.34 -12.98 -28.18
N CYS A 11 -1.75 -12.28 -27.11
CA CYS A 11 -3.01 -11.53 -27.07
C CYS A 11 -2.73 -10.04 -27.14
N ASP A 12 -2.81 -9.48 -28.36
CA ASP A 12 -2.53 -8.06 -28.60
C ASP A 12 -3.64 -7.13 -28.09
N VAL A 13 -4.85 -7.65 -27.83
CA VAL A 13 -6.02 -6.87 -27.39
C VAL A 13 -5.74 -6.06 -26.12
N TYR A 14 -5.00 -6.64 -25.16
CA TYR A 14 -4.67 -6.00 -23.88
C TYR A 14 -3.22 -5.53 -23.80
N GLY A 15 -2.48 -5.59 -24.92
CA GLY A 15 -1.12 -5.09 -25.04
C GLY A 15 -0.03 -6.08 -24.62
N ALA A 16 1.19 -5.56 -24.52
CA ALA A 16 2.39 -6.37 -24.31
C ALA A 16 2.34 -7.20 -23.01
N GLY A 17 2.83 -8.43 -23.11
CA GLY A 17 2.90 -9.38 -21.98
C GLY A 17 1.64 -10.24 -21.79
N PHE A 18 0.57 -10.00 -22.55
CA PHE A 18 -0.61 -10.87 -22.55
C PHE A 18 -0.51 -11.99 -23.58
N TYR A 19 -1.00 -13.15 -23.20
CA TYR A 19 -1.11 -14.31 -24.06
C TYR A 19 -2.43 -15.05 -23.83
N TYR A 20 -2.96 -15.71 -24.85
CA TYR A 20 -4.16 -16.51 -24.70
C TYR A 20 -3.89 -17.74 -23.86
N ILE A 21 -4.77 -18.02 -22.89
CA ILE A 21 -4.81 -19.32 -22.22
C ILE A 21 -5.25 -20.35 -23.28
N PRO A 22 -4.46 -21.43 -23.51
CA PRO A 22 -4.79 -22.45 -24.51
C PRO A 22 -6.23 -22.96 -24.40
N GLY A 23 -6.92 -23.13 -25.52
CA GLY A 23 -8.32 -23.52 -25.58
C GLY A 23 -9.35 -22.43 -25.21
N THR A 24 -8.94 -21.17 -25.01
CA THR A 24 -9.86 -20.06 -24.64
C THR A 24 -9.57 -18.76 -25.40
N GLU A 25 -10.49 -17.80 -25.30
CA GLU A 25 -10.28 -16.40 -25.72
C GLU A 25 -9.83 -15.49 -24.55
N THR A 26 -9.51 -16.08 -23.39
CA THR A 26 -9.05 -15.34 -22.21
C THR A 26 -7.57 -15.03 -22.34
N CYS A 27 -7.22 -13.77 -22.18
CA CYS A 27 -5.85 -13.28 -22.19
C CYS A 27 -5.29 -13.24 -20.77
N LEU A 28 -4.16 -13.89 -20.55
CA LEU A 28 -3.44 -13.92 -19.29
C LEU A 28 -2.12 -13.17 -19.42
N ARG A 29 -1.82 -12.32 -18.44
CA ARG A 29 -0.47 -11.81 -18.19
C ARG A 29 0.04 -12.42 -16.89
N VAL A 30 1.17 -13.11 -16.99
CA VAL A 30 2.03 -13.44 -15.84
C VAL A 30 3.08 -12.37 -15.74
N GLY A 31 3.15 -11.74 -14.57
CA GLY A 31 4.20 -10.80 -14.25
C GLY A 31 4.52 -10.84 -12.78
N GLY A 32 5.37 -9.92 -12.36
CA GLY A 32 5.72 -9.79 -10.96
C GLY A 32 6.99 -8.98 -10.76
N TYR A 33 7.55 -9.15 -9.58
CA TYR A 33 8.84 -8.55 -9.27
C TYR A 33 9.57 -9.32 -8.18
N LEU A 34 10.90 -9.30 -8.25
CA LEU A 34 11.75 -9.59 -7.11
C LEU A 34 12.20 -8.27 -6.49
N ARG A 35 12.13 -8.19 -5.17
CA ARG A 35 12.50 -7.00 -4.41
C ARG A 35 13.39 -7.38 -3.23
N TYR A 36 14.42 -6.59 -3.01
CA TYR A 36 15.26 -6.67 -1.83
C TYR A 36 15.32 -5.30 -1.15
N ASP A 37 14.86 -5.27 0.09
CA ASP A 37 14.77 -4.06 0.91
C ASP A 37 15.76 -4.15 2.06
N ILE A 38 16.48 -3.06 2.32
CA ILE A 38 17.38 -2.90 3.47
C ILE A 38 16.96 -1.63 4.19
N ARG A 39 16.82 -1.69 5.52
CA ARG A 39 16.56 -0.54 6.37
C ARG A 39 17.58 -0.45 7.49
N ALA A 40 17.90 0.78 7.91
CA ALA A 40 18.88 1.09 8.96
C ALA A 40 18.49 2.39 9.67
N GLY A 41 19.04 2.62 10.87
CA GLY A 41 18.72 3.79 11.68
C GLY A 41 17.41 3.64 12.44
N ASP A 42 16.88 4.74 12.94
CA ASP A 42 15.71 4.77 13.83
C ASP A 42 14.42 5.10 13.08
N GLY A 43 13.30 5.08 13.79
CA GLY A 43 11.99 5.49 13.27
C GLY A 43 11.10 4.34 12.79
N GLY A 44 9.85 4.67 12.43
CA GLY A 44 8.79 3.68 12.07
C GLY A 44 9.13 2.72 10.93
N TYR A 45 10.21 3.00 10.19
CA TYR A 45 10.76 2.14 9.15
C TYR A 45 12.31 2.14 9.12
N GLY A 46 12.92 2.28 10.30
CA GLY A 46 14.34 2.09 10.53
C GLY A 46 14.80 0.63 10.48
N GLY A 47 15.97 0.38 11.04
CA GLY A 47 16.53 -0.95 11.25
C GLY A 47 15.78 -1.73 12.34
N LEU A 48 16.49 -2.65 12.99
CA LEU A 48 16.05 -3.30 14.21
C LEU A 48 16.93 -2.77 15.35
N ASN A 49 16.31 -2.12 16.32
CA ASN A 49 17.02 -1.45 17.40
C ASN A 49 16.99 -2.26 18.70
N ASP A 50 17.99 -2.06 19.55
CA ASP A 50 18.14 -2.70 20.86
C ASP A 50 18.08 -4.24 20.85
N VAL A 51 18.48 -4.90 19.75
CA VAL A 51 18.47 -6.36 19.66
C VAL A 51 19.52 -6.97 20.57
N ASN A 52 19.24 -8.13 21.16
CA ASN A 52 20.17 -8.75 22.10
C ASN A 52 21.50 -9.11 21.42
N ASP A 53 22.62 -8.65 22.02
CA ASP A 53 23.93 -9.16 21.67
C ASP A 53 24.11 -10.57 22.26
N ARG A 54 24.40 -11.52 21.38
CA ARG A 54 24.61 -12.93 21.73
C ARG A 54 25.96 -13.16 22.42
N LEU A 55 26.89 -12.21 22.35
CA LEU A 55 28.22 -12.37 22.91
C LEU A 55 28.27 -12.04 24.41
N ASP A 56 27.71 -10.91 24.83
CA ASP A 56 27.94 -10.39 26.18
C ASP A 56 26.68 -9.95 26.95
N GLY A 57 25.50 -10.09 26.37
CA GLY A 57 24.23 -9.73 27.01
C GLY A 57 23.92 -8.23 27.00
N GLY A 58 24.68 -7.43 26.22
CA GLY A 58 24.28 -6.08 25.83
C GLY A 58 23.21 -6.07 24.73
N THR A 59 22.98 -4.90 24.16
CA THR A 59 22.11 -4.69 23.00
C THR A 59 22.85 -3.97 21.89
N ASP A 60 22.51 -4.28 20.65
CA ASP A 60 23.04 -3.67 19.42
C ASP A 60 21.89 -3.22 18.51
N ASP A 61 22.15 -2.27 17.63
CA ASP A 61 21.26 -1.95 16.51
C ASP A 61 21.73 -2.67 15.25
N THR A 62 20.77 -3.10 14.41
CA THR A 62 21.07 -3.84 13.19
C THR A 62 20.09 -3.56 12.06
N TYR A 63 20.29 -4.19 10.92
CA TYR A 63 19.50 -3.95 9.71
C TYR A 63 18.22 -4.77 9.70
N PHE A 64 17.11 -4.16 9.32
CA PHE A 64 15.98 -4.91 8.76
C PHE A 64 16.27 -5.23 7.29
N LYS A 65 15.95 -6.47 6.88
CA LYS A 65 16.06 -6.92 5.49
C LYS A 65 14.84 -7.70 5.09
N ARG A 66 14.37 -7.49 3.86
CA ARG A 66 13.28 -8.27 3.25
C ARG A 66 13.67 -8.70 1.84
N ALA A 67 13.63 -10.00 1.59
CA ALA A 67 13.58 -10.54 0.24
C ALA A 67 12.12 -10.87 -0.11
N ARG A 68 11.59 -10.32 -1.20
CA ARG A 68 10.22 -10.54 -1.65
C ARG A 68 10.20 -11.12 -3.07
N ALA A 69 9.44 -12.19 -3.24
CA ALA A 69 8.96 -12.64 -4.54
C ALA A 69 7.48 -12.29 -4.67
N ALA A 70 7.16 -11.41 -5.61
CA ALA A 70 5.79 -11.01 -5.92
C ALA A 70 5.35 -11.66 -7.23
N VAL A 71 4.23 -12.39 -7.19
CA VAL A 71 3.63 -13.03 -8.36
C VAL A 71 2.31 -12.36 -8.66
N GLN A 72 2.12 -11.97 -9.93
CA GLN A 72 0.93 -11.29 -10.40
C GLN A 72 0.33 -12.04 -11.59
N LEU A 73 -0.96 -12.33 -11.50
CA LEU A 73 -1.74 -12.95 -12.57
C LEU A 73 -2.89 -12.01 -12.93
N ASP A 74 -2.98 -11.63 -14.20
CA ASP A 74 -4.02 -10.74 -14.72
C ASP A 74 -4.70 -11.43 -15.90
N ALA A 75 -5.89 -11.98 -15.69
CA ALA A 75 -6.68 -12.63 -16.71
C ALA A 75 -7.80 -11.69 -17.17
N ARG A 76 -7.99 -11.54 -18.48
CA ARG A 76 -8.96 -10.64 -19.08
C ARG A 76 -9.68 -11.27 -20.26
N SER A 77 -10.98 -11.02 -20.36
CA SER A 77 -11.82 -11.46 -21.47
C SER A 77 -12.79 -10.34 -21.85
N GLU A 78 -12.96 -10.11 -23.15
CA GLU A 78 -13.96 -9.14 -23.60
C GLU A 78 -15.36 -9.77 -23.48
N THR A 79 -16.32 -8.97 -23.01
CA THR A 79 -17.71 -9.40 -22.88
C THR A 79 -18.64 -8.28 -23.36
N GLU A 80 -19.92 -8.59 -23.53
CA GLU A 80 -20.94 -7.59 -23.88
C GLU A 80 -21.11 -6.48 -22.82
N LEU A 81 -20.63 -6.72 -21.59
CA LEU A 81 -20.68 -5.78 -20.45
C LEU A 81 -19.33 -5.05 -20.25
N GLY A 82 -18.41 -5.17 -21.20
CA GLY A 82 -17.04 -4.67 -21.14
C GLY A 82 -16.03 -5.75 -20.71
N THR A 83 -14.80 -5.34 -20.42
CA THR A 83 -13.73 -6.26 -20.03
C THR A 83 -14.03 -6.91 -18.68
N LEU A 84 -14.13 -8.25 -18.67
CA LEU A 84 -14.09 -9.08 -17.46
C LEU A 84 -12.63 -9.30 -17.07
N ARG A 85 -12.26 -8.98 -15.83
CA ARG A 85 -10.90 -9.13 -15.32
C ARG A 85 -10.88 -9.93 -14.03
N ALA A 86 -9.92 -10.84 -13.89
CA ALA A 86 -9.56 -11.46 -12.62
C ALA A 86 -8.09 -11.15 -12.33
N TYR A 87 -7.81 -10.62 -11.13
CA TYR A 87 -6.46 -10.20 -10.75
C TYR A 87 -6.05 -10.80 -9.42
N ILE A 88 -4.82 -11.35 -9.39
CA ILE A 88 -4.20 -11.92 -8.20
C ILE A 88 -2.81 -11.30 -8.03
N HIS A 89 -2.47 -10.92 -6.81
CA HIS A 89 -1.12 -10.51 -6.40
C HIS A 89 -0.76 -11.19 -5.08
N LEU A 90 0.23 -12.09 -5.13
CA LEU A 90 0.76 -12.81 -3.98
C LEU A 90 2.18 -12.33 -3.67
N ASN A 91 2.47 -12.11 -2.39
CA ASN A 91 3.80 -11.78 -1.91
C ASN A 91 4.32 -12.88 -1.00
N PHE A 92 5.49 -13.42 -1.36
CA PHE A 92 6.28 -14.32 -0.53
C PHE A 92 7.44 -13.52 0.03
N ASN A 93 7.48 -13.36 1.35
CA ASN A 93 8.46 -12.53 2.04
C ASN A 93 9.38 -13.43 2.89
N TRP A 94 10.68 -13.13 2.86
CA TRP A 94 11.64 -13.58 3.85
C TRP A 94 12.18 -12.35 4.57
N ASP A 95 11.74 -12.18 5.80
CA ASP A 95 11.93 -10.96 6.57
C ASP A 95 12.86 -11.19 7.74
N THR A 96 13.68 -10.20 8.05
CA THR A 96 14.35 -10.09 9.35
C THR A 96 13.36 -9.51 10.34
N GLY A 97 13.34 -10.04 11.56
CA GLY A 97 12.53 -9.48 12.64
C GLY A 97 13.17 -9.81 13.98
N VAL A 98 12.38 -9.71 15.04
CA VAL A 98 12.80 -10.11 16.39
C VAL A 98 11.88 -11.20 16.93
N THR A 99 12.41 -12.06 17.78
CA THR A 99 11.61 -13.03 18.53
C THR A 99 10.75 -12.33 19.57
N ALA A 100 9.54 -12.84 19.77
CA ALA A 100 8.71 -12.46 20.90
C ALA A 100 9.11 -13.24 22.15
N ASP A 101 8.80 -12.69 23.33
CA ASP A 101 8.85 -13.45 24.58
C ASP A 101 7.90 -14.65 24.51
N ALA A 102 8.34 -15.80 25.04
CA ALA A 102 7.41 -16.90 25.31
C ALA A 102 6.59 -16.56 26.55
N ARG A 103 5.26 -16.52 26.43
CA ARG A 103 4.33 -16.20 27.54
C ARG A 103 3.41 -17.38 27.85
N ASP A 104 3.02 -17.51 29.13
CA ASP A 104 2.03 -18.50 29.56
C ASP A 104 0.60 -18.04 29.29
N ALA A 105 -0.38 -18.88 29.64
CA ALA A 105 -1.80 -18.57 29.47
C ALA A 105 -2.30 -17.37 30.30
N THR A 106 -1.50 -16.90 31.27
CA THR A 106 -1.79 -15.71 32.08
C THR A 106 -1.09 -14.45 31.55
N GLY A 107 -0.26 -14.59 30.50
CA GLY A 107 0.54 -13.52 29.91
C GLY A 107 1.89 -13.31 30.58
N ALA A 108 2.25 -14.11 31.58
CA ALA A 108 3.55 -14.03 32.26
C ALA A 108 4.65 -14.60 31.35
N ILE A 109 5.81 -13.94 31.31
CA ILE A 109 6.95 -14.39 30.50
C ILE A 109 7.51 -15.71 31.11
N ILE A 110 7.48 -16.78 30.31
CA ILE A 110 8.08 -18.09 30.63
C ILE A 110 9.55 -18.12 30.23
N VAL A 111 9.87 -17.60 29.04
CA VAL A 111 11.24 -17.50 28.51
C VAL A 111 11.41 -16.10 27.93
N GLY A 112 12.29 -15.32 28.54
CA GLY A 112 12.73 -14.02 28.01
C GLY A 112 13.71 -14.24 26.88
N SER A 113 13.17 -14.54 25.69
CA SER A 113 13.90 -14.52 24.43
C SER A 113 13.46 -13.36 23.55
N GLY A 114 12.71 -12.37 24.08
CA GLY A 114 12.34 -11.18 23.35
C GLY A 114 13.57 -10.46 22.81
N ASN A 115 13.46 -9.89 21.61
CA ASN A 115 14.49 -9.08 20.96
C ASN A 115 15.74 -9.79 20.40
N ASP A 116 15.78 -11.12 20.30
CA ASP A 116 16.80 -11.76 19.46
C ASP A 116 16.46 -11.58 17.97
N THR A 117 17.42 -11.15 17.16
CA THR A 117 17.21 -11.10 15.70
C THR A 117 16.92 -12.48 15.15
N THR A 118 15.87 -12.58 14.33
CA THR A 118 15.42 -13.81 13.66
C THR A 118 15.04 -13.53 12.21
N THR A 119 14.71 -14.59 11.47
CA THR A 119 14.16 -14.49 10.11
C THR A 119 12.93 -15.37 9.94
N THR A 120 11.93 -14.87 9.21
CA THR A 120 10.64 -15.56 9.04
C THR A 120 10.14 -15.52 7.60
N THR A 121 9.44 -16.60 7.20
CA THR A 121 8.70 -16.62 5.93
C THR A 121 7.27 -16.16 6.17
N GLY A 122 6.82 -15.19 5.38
CA GLY A 122 5.42 -14.76 5.33
C GLY A 122 4.84 -14.91 3.92
N VAL A 123 3.56 -15.27 3.82
CA VAL A 123 2.80 -15.25 2.56
C VAL A 123 1.63 -14.31 2.73
N ALA A 124 1.48 -13.35 1.82
CA ALA A 124 0.40 -12.38 1.82
C ALA A 124 -0.35 -12.40 0.48
N ILE A 125 -1.69 -12.34 0.56
CA ILE A 125 -2.55 -12.09 -0.59
C ILE A 125 -2.83 -10.59 -0.62
N ASN A 126 -2.12 -9.83 -1.45
CA ASN A 126 -2.31 -8.39 -1.52
C ASN A 126 -3.58 -8.03 -2.30
N HIS A 127 -3.80 -8.68 -3.45
CA HIS A 127 -5.01 -8.50 -4.24
C HIS A 127 -5.54 -9.84 -4.71
N ALA A 128 -6.86 -10.01 -4.64
CA ALA A 128 -7.60 -11.13 -5.19
C ALA A 128 -9.03 -10.67 -5.50
N TYR A 129 -9.29 -10.24 -6.73
CA TYR A 129 -10.58 -9.66 -7.10
C TYR A 129 -10.99 -9.94 -8.55
N ILE A 130 -12.27 -9.71 -8.82
CA ILE A 130 -12.90 -9.75 -10.14
C ILE A 130 -13.44 -8.36 -10.47
N GLU A 131 -13.30 -7.91 -11.72
CA GLU A 131 -13.86 -6.66 -12.21
C GLU A 131 -14.66 -6.86 -13.50
N LEU A 132 -15.70 -6.05 -13.68
CA LEU A 132 -16.48 -5.98 -14.91
C LEU A 132 -17.16 -4.62 -15.04
N GLY A 133 -16.86 -3.85 -16.10
CA GLY A 133 -17.61 -2.63 -16.42
C GLY A 133 -17.68 -1.59 -15.29
N GLY A 134 -16.62 -1.46 -14.47
CA GLY A 134 -16.55 -0.55 -13.31
C GLY A 134 -16.94 -1.19 -11.98
N PHE A 135 -17.58 -2.37 -11.99
CA PHE A 135 -17.80 -3.19 -10.80
C PHE A 135 -16.52 -3.92 -10.38
N ARG A 136 -16.28 -4.04 -9.08
CA ARG A 136 -15.22 -4.84 -8.46
C ARG A 136 -15.76 -5.63 -7.28
N ILE A 137 -15.37 -6.89 -7.15
CA ILE A 137 -15.63 -7.72 -5.98
C ILE A 137 -14.40 -8.54 -5.59
N GLY A 138 -14.08 -8.58 -4.30
CA GLY A 138 -12.99 -9.40 -3.75
C GLY A 138 -12.17 -8.66 -2.71
N LYS A 139 -10.94 -9.12 -2.48
CA LYS A 139 -10.02 -8.54 -1.50
C LYS A 139 -9.01 -7.61 -2.18
N THR A 140 -8.92 -6.38 -1.70
CA THR A 140 -7.88 -5.40 -2.08
C THR A 140 -7.91 -4.20 -1.12
N ASP A 141 -7.01 -3.24 -1.32
CA ASP A 141 -7.04 -1.93 -0.67
C ASP A 141 -8.41 -1.26 -0.72
N SER A 142 -8.80 -0.61 0.38
CA SER A 142 -10.08 0.07 0.48
C SER A 142 -10.25 1.13 -0.61
N LEU A 143 -11.49 1.33 -1.05
CA LEU A 143 -11.86 2.44 -1.90
C LEU A 143 -11.49 3.79 -1.25
N PHE A 144 -11.54 3.87 0.08
CA PHE A 144 -11.18 5.06 0.84
C PHE A 144 -9.70 5.45 0.62
N SER A 145 -8.80 4.48 0.55
CA SER A 145 -7.37 4.71 0.33
C SER A 145 -7.04 4.93 -1.15
N THR A 146 -7.69 4.19 -2.05
CA THR A 146 -7.34 4.18 -3.47
C THR A 146 -8.01 5.27 -4.29
N PHE A 147 -9.21 5.73 -3.92
CA PHE A 147 -9.96 6.67 -4.75
C PHE A 147 -9.35 8.08 -4.76
N THR A 148 -8.81 8.53 -3.63
CA THR A 148 -8.02 9.78 -3.57
C THR A 148 -6.55 9.55 -3.91
N GLY A 149 -6.11 8.31 -4.15
CA GLY A 149 -4.71 7.96 -4.34
C GLY A 149 -3.89 7.96 -3.03
N TYR A 150 -2.75 7.27 -3.11
CA TYR A 150 -1.79 7.07 -2.02
C TYR A 150 -1.06 8.36 -1.65
N ALA A 151 -0.55 8.47 -0.42
CA ALA A 151 0.01 9.72 0.12
C ALA A 151 1.35 10.15 -0.50
N GLY A 152 1.82 9.61 -1.62
CA GLY A 152 3.01 10.12 -2.29
C GLY A 152 3.67 9.10 -3.21
N GLY A 153 4.87 9.43 -3.67
CA GLY A 153 5.72 8.53 -4.47
C GLY A 153 6.90 7.93 -3.70
N VAL A 154 6.95 8.15 -2.39
CA VAL A 154 7.97 7.59 -1.48
C VAL A 154 7.62 6.14 -1.14
N ILE A 155 8.57 5.37 -0.61
CA ILE A 155 8.35 3.97 -0.19
C ILE A 155 7.60 3.91 1.14
N GLN A 156 7.96 4.82 2.06
CA GLN A 156 7.37 4.93 3.39
C GLN A 156 6.33 6.03 3.39
N ASP A 157 5.23 5.81 2.67
CA ASP A 157 4.22 6.84 2.47
C ASP A 157 3.12 6.84 3.54
N ASP A 158 3.16 5.88 4.47
CA ASP A 158 2.14 5.56 5.46
C ASP A 158 2.66 5.67 6.91
N LEU A 159 3.74 6.43 7.15
CA LEU A 159 4.23 6.72 8.51
C LEU A 159 3.14 7.38 9.37
N VAL A 160 2.45 8.37 8.81
CA VAL A 160 1.11 8.77 9.27
C VAL A 160 0.10 8.10 8.33
N PHE A 161 -0.67 7.15 8.84
CA PHE A 161 -1.59 6.36 8.02
C PHE A 161 -2.72 7.21 7.46
N TYR A 162 -3.05 7.00 6.19
CA TYR A 162 -4.09 7.74 5.47
C TYR A 162 -5.30 6.87 5.08
N GLY A 163 -5.42 5.69 5.70
CA GLY A 163 -6.54 4.77 5.52
C GLY A 163 -6.12 3.32 5.29
N PRO A 164 -7.12 2.42 5.20
CA PRO A 164 -6.88 0.98 5.20
C PRO A 164 -6.44 0.42 3.82
N PHE A 165 -5.51 -0.54 3.83
CA PHE A 165 -4.99 -1.20 2.60
C PHE A 165 -5.43 -2.66 2.42
N ASP A 166 -6.29 -3.17 3.29
CA ASP A 166 -6.76 -4.54 3.21
C ASP A 166 -8.22 -4.63 3.63
N THR A 167 -9.11 -5.00 2.71
CA THR A 167 -10.49 -5.36 3.04
C THR A 167 -11.13 -6.18 1.92
N HIS A 168 -12.17 -6.96 2.25
CA HIS A 168 -13.10 -7.43 1.23
C HIS A 168 -14.03 -6.29 0.85
N GLN A 169 -14.26 -6.11 -0.45
CA GLN A 169 -15.13 -5.05 -0.94
C GLN A 169 -16.00 -5.50 -2.11
N ILE A 170 -17.15 -4.83 -2.20
CA ILE A 170 -17.97 -4.74 -3.41
C ILE A 170 -18.00 -3.25 -3.78
N ALA A 171 -17.39 -2.89 -4.90
CA ALA A 171 -17.26 -1.51 -5.32
C ALA A 171 -17.80 -1.30 -6.73
N TYR A 172 -18.29 -0.09 -7.01
CA TYR A 172 -18.58 0.36 -8.36
C TYR A 172 -17.95 1.74 -8.56
N THR A 173 -17.20 1.88 -9.65
CA THR A 173 -16.61 3.16 -10.09
C THR A 173 -17.16 3.53 -11.45
N TYR A 174 -17.80 4.69 -11.52
CA TYR A 174 -18.20 5.34 -12.75
C TYR A 174 -17.11 6.32 -13.19
N THR A 175 -16.62 6.17 -14.42
CA THR A 175 -15.66 7.10 -15.03
C THR A 175 -16.31 7.80 -16.22
N GLY A 176 -16.57 9.11 -16.08
CA GLY A 176 -17.12 9.95 -17.13
C GLY A 176 -16.06 10.44 -18.12
N GLY A 177 -16.47 10.67 -19.37
CA GLY A 177 -15.57 11.17 -20.43
C GLY A 177 -15.11 12.63 -20.26
N ASN A 178 -15.67 13.36 -19.30
CA ASN A 178 -15.35 14.76 -19.01
C ASN A 178 -14.36 14.92 -17.84
N GLY A 179 -13.73 13.84 -17.38
CA GLY A 179 -12.81 13.84 -16.24
C GLY A 179 -13.48 13.74 -14.87
N PHE A 180 -14.82 13.69 -14.82
CA PHE A 180 -15.55 13.37 -13.59
C PHE A 180 -15.54 11.86 -13.32
N SER A 181 -15.36 11.46 -12.07
CA SER A 181 -15.51 10.08 -11.61
C SER A 181 -16.25 10.05 -10.28
N ALA A 182 -17.00 8.98 -10.03
CA ALA A 182 -17.67 8.74 -8.76
C ALA A 182 -17.60 7.25 -8.43
N ALA A 183 -17.46 6.92 -7.15
CA ALA A 183 -17.41 5.55 -6.69
C ALA A 183 -18.16 5.34 -5.39
N VAL A 184 -18.63 4.11 -5.20
CA VAL A 184 -19.22 3.62 -3.94
C VAL A 184 -18.71 2.22 -3.66
N ALA A 185 -18.47 1.89 -2.39
CA ALA A 185 -18.12 0.55 -1.95
C ALA A 185 -18.83 0.17 -0.67
N LEU A 186 -19.07 -1.15 -0.54
CA LEU A 186 -19.40 -1.82 0.70
C LEU A 186 -18.17 -2.64 1.11
N GLU A 187 -17.70 -2.47 2.34
CA GLU A 187 -16.44 -3.06 2.82
C GLU A 187 -16.64 -3.84 4.12
N GLU A 188 -15.79 -4.84 4.34
CA GLU A 188 -15.84 -5.70 5.54
C GLU A 188 -15.00 -5.16 6.71
N GLY A 189 -14.01 -4.30 6.44
CA GLY A 189 -12.97 -3.99 7.43
C GLY A 189 -11.84 -5.03 7.43
N ASN A 190 -10.97 -4.96 8.45
CA ASN A 190 -9.96 -5.99 8.73
C ASN A 190 -9.58 -6.05 10.22
N GLY A 191 -8.92 -7.13 10.62
CA GLY A 191 -8.46 -7.31 12.00
C GLY A 191 -9.59 -7.52 13.00
N SER A 192 -9.26 -7.72 14.28
CA SER A 192 -10.26 -7.98 15.33
C SER A 192 -11.08 -6.75 15.72
N THR A 193 -10.60 -5.55 15.38
CA THR A 193 -11.20 -4.27 15.81
C THR A 193 -12.16 -3.71 14.77
N PHE A 194 -11.96 -3.97 13.48
CA PHE A 194 -12.71 -3.34 12.40
C PHE A 194 -13.44 -4.31 11.49
N THR A 195 -13.21 -5.63 11.59
CA THR A 195 -14.02 -6.60 10.83
C THR A 195 -15.48 -6.55 11.30
N LEU A 196 -16.43 -6.52 10.37
CA LEU A 196 -17.87 -6.45 10.67
C LEU A 196 -18.31 -7.43 11.77
N ASP A 197 -19.09 -6.94 12.72
CA ASP A 197 -19.73 -7.71 13.78
C ASP A 197 -21.25 -7.88 13.58
N SER A 198 -21.79 -7.30 12.50
CA SER A 198 -23.20 -7.33 12.12
C SER A 198 -23.39 -7.36 10.60
N TYR A 199 -24.64 -7.46 10.12
CA TYR A 199 -24.96 -7.43 8.69
C TYR A 199 -24.88 -6.04 8.04
N VAL A 200 -24.49 -5.00 8.79
CA VAL A 200 -24.31 -3.64 8.27
C VAL A 200 -22.87 -3.50 7.80
N PRO A 201 -22.60 -3.40 6.48
CA PRO A 201 -21.25 -3.20 5.99
C PRO A 201 -20.74 -1.79 6.29
N HIS A 202 -19.42 -1.62 6.25
CA HIS A 202 -18.87 -0.28 6.10
C HIS A 202 -19.25 0.27 4.73
N VAL A 203 -19.39 1.59 4.63
CA VAL A 203 -19.81 2.25 3.38
C VAL A 203 -18.81 3.33 3.01
N VAL A 204 -18.31 3.29 1.77
CA VAL A 204 -17.42 4.32 1.23
C VAL A 204 -18.06 4.95 0.01
N ALA A 205 -17.95 6.28 -0.12
CA ALA A 205 -18.34 7.00 -1.32
C ALA A 205 -17.33 8.09 -1.66
N GLY A 206 -17.05 8.27 -2.95
CA GLY A 206 -16.10 9.28 -3.41
C GLY A 206 -16.51 9.91 -4.74
N ALA A 207 -16.03 11.13 -4.96
CA ALA A 207 -16.14 11.84 -6.22
C ALA A 207 -14.83 12.56 -6.56
N SER A 208 -14.47 12.60 -7.83
CA SER A 208 -13.28 13.27 -8.31
C SER A 208 -13.50 13.96 -9.63
N TYR A 209 -12.68 14.96 -9.90
CA TYR A 209 -12.66 15.71 -11.14
C TYR A 209 -11.22 15.99 -11.55
N THR A 210 -10.82 15.42 -12.69
CA THR A 210 -9.45 15.52 -13.22
C THR A 210 -9.45 16.21 -14.57
N GLN A 211 -8.49 17.11 -14.77
CA GLN A 211 -8.26 17.89 -15.99
C GLN A 211 -6.75 17.99 -16.27
N GLY A 212 -6.36 18.69 -17.34
CA GLY A 212 -4.94 18.83 -17.70
C GLY A 212 -4.06 19.50 -16.62
N TRP A 213 -4.64 20.38 -15.79
CA TRP A 213 -3.91 21.07 -14.72
C TRP A 213 -3.63 20.20 -13.50
N GLY A 214 -4.35 19.08 -13.34
CA GLY A 214 -4.38 18.29 -12.12
C GLY A 214 -5.79 17.79 -11.82
N GLY A 215 -6.10 17.56 -10.54
CA GLY A 215 -7.41 17.08 -10.15
C GLY A 215 -7.71 17.30 -8.67
N VAL A 216 -9.00 17.23 -8.36
CA VAL A 216 -9.50 17.21 -6.98
C VAL A 216 -10.27 15.93 -6.76
N SER A 217 -10.10 15.33 -5.59
CA SER A 217 -10.86 14.14 -5.18
C SER A 217 -11.27 14.26 -3.73
N ALA A 218 -12.43 13.68 -3.41
CA ALA A 218 -12.91 13.56 -2.05
C ALA A 218 -13.51 12.17 -1.85
N VAL A 219 -13.37 11.65 -0.64
CA VAL A 219 -13.92 10.36 -0.23
C VAL A 219 -14.39 10.45 1.22
N VAL A 220 -15.46 9.74 1.54
CA VAL A 220 -16.01 9.59 2.88
C VAL A 220 -16.24 8.11 3.15
N GLY A 221 -15.92 7.66 4.36
CA GLY A 221 -16.15 6.31 4.86
C GLY A 221 -16.98 6.34 6.13
N TYR A 222 -17.93 5.41 6.25
CA TYR A 222 -18.68 5.12 7.47
C TYR A 222 -18.24 3.76 8.00
N ASP A 223 -17.65 3.77 9.19
CA ASP A 223 -17.33 2.59 9.97
C ASP A 223 -18.59 2.15 10.72
N SER A 224 -19.17 1.03 10.30
CA SER A 224 -20.38 0.46 10.89
C SER A 224 -20.16 -0.27 12.22
N VAL A 225 -18.92 -0.63 12.57
CA VAL A 225 -18.59 -1.31 13.84
C VAL A 225 -18.51 -0.29 14.96
N TRP A 226 -17.91 0.87 14.68
CA TRP A 226 -17.76 1.96 15.65
C TRP A 226 -18.79 3.08 15.50
N GLU A 227 -19.59 3.03 14.44
CA GLU A 227 -20.60 4.03 14.07
C GLU A 227 -20.00 5.44 13.80
N GLU A 228 -18.76 5.48 13.31
CA GLU A 228 -18.00 6.71 13.07
C GLU A 228 -17.78 7.01 11.59
N TRP A 229 -17.50 8.28 11.29
CA TRP A 229 -17.25 8.79 9.95
C TRP A 229 -15.82 9.28 9.81
N ALA A 230 -15.24 9.09 8.62
CA ALA A 230 -14.01 9.74 8.22
C ALA A 230 -14.11 10.27 6.80
N GLY A 231 -13.40 11.34 6.50
CA GLY A 231 -13.33 11.93 5.17
C GLY A 231 -11.91 12.30 4.79
N LYS A 232 -11.62 12.25 3.48
CA LYS A 232 -10.39 12.82 2.91
C LYS A 232 -10.71 13.67 1.69
N VAL A 233 -9.93 14.73 1.53
CA VAL A 233 -9.90 15.55 0.31
C VAL A 233 -8.47 15.67 -0.16
N ARG A 234 -8.26 15.58 -1.47
CA ARG A 234 -6.95 15.73 -2.08
C ARG A 234 -7.01 16.65 -3.30
N LEU A 235 -5.97 17.46 -3.43
CA LEU A 235 -5.66 18.26 -4.60
C LEU A 235 -4.32 17.79 -5.18
N ASP A 236 -4.31 17.45 -6.46
CA ASP A 236 -3.11 17.20 -7.25
C ASP A 236 -2.93 18.31 -8.29
N VAL A 237 -1.70 18.79 -8.46
CA VAL A 237 -1.34 19.87 -9.39
C VAL A 237 -0.14 19.47 -10.23
N ASN A 238 -0.29 19.55 -11.56
CA ASN A 238 0.82 19.48 -12.51
C ASN A 238 1.50 20.86 -12.55
N ALA A 239 2.41 21.12 -11.61
CA ALA A 239 3.06 22.41 -11.47
C ALA A 239 3.93 22.75 -12.70
N THR A 240 4.57 21.75 -13.30
CA THR A 240 5.28 21.84 -14.58
C THR A 240 5.15 20.52 -15.35
N GLU A 241 5.77 20.41 -16.54
CA GLU A 241 5.85 19.14 -17.29
C GLU A 241 6.63 18.04 -16.56
N THR A 242 7.47 18.39 -15.59
CA THR A 242 8.34 17.44 -14.85
C THR A 242 8.06 17.40 -13.35
N VAL A 243 7.23 18.31 -12.82
CA VAL A 243 6.95 18.46 -11.40
C VAL A 243 5.45 18.34 -11.14
N SER A 244 5.08 17.40 -10.28
CA SER A 244 3.72 17.21 -9.76
C SER A 244 3.72 17.41 -8.25
N LEU A 245 2.72 18.11 -7.73
CA LEU A 245 2.54 18.38 -6.31
C LEU A 245 1.18 17.84 -5.86
N PHE A 246 1.06 17.48 -4.59
CA PHE A 246 -0.22 17.16 -3.99
C PHE A 246 -0.32 17.68 -2.56
N ILE A 247 -1.55 17.88 -2.11
CA ILE A 247 -1.91 18.04 -0.70
C ILE A 247 -3.19 17.25 -0.44
N MET A 248 -3.25 16.57 0.69
CA MET A 248 -4.36 15.76 1.14
C MET A 248 -4.62 16.06 2.61
N GLY A 249 -5.89 16.23 2.99
CA GLY A 249 -6.33 16.39 4.36
C GLY A 249 -7.35 15.33 4.72
N GLY A 250 -7.22 14.78 5.92
CA GLY A 250 -8.12 13.80 6.53
C GLY A 250 -8.80 14.39 7.76
N TRP A 251 -10.03 13.97 8.01
CA TRP A 251 -10.81 14.33 9.21
C TRP A 251 -11.66 13.15 9.65
N GLN A 252 -11.85 12.98 10.96
CA GLN A 252 -12.75 12.00 11.55
C GLN A 252 -13.72 12.62 12.55
N SER A 253 -14.85 11.96 12.78
CA SER A 253 -15.93 12.49 13.61
C SER A 253 -15.68 12.47 15.11
N ASP A 254 -14.87 11.52 15.60
CA ASP A 254 -14.60 11.31 17.02
C ASP A 254 -13.27 10.58 17.20
N ALA A 255 -12.20 11.31 17.56
CA ALA A 255 -10.89 10.71 17.81
C ALA A 255 -10.78 9.87 19.08
N ASP A 256 -11.75 9.95 19.99
CA ASP A 256 -11.77 9.13 21.21
C ASP A 256 -12.24 7.69 20.93
N LYS A 257 -12.65 7.38 19.69
CA LYS A 257 -13.06 6.05 19.25
C LYS A 257 -12.20 5.53 18.10
N PRO A 258 -11.97 4.20 18.03
CA PRO A 258 -11.37 3.60 16.85
C PRO A 258 -12.20 3.87 15.60
N ASN A 259 -11.52 4.06 14.47
CA ASN A 259 -12.16 4.29 13.18
C ASN A 259 -11.36 3.56 12.09
N PHE A 260 -12.01 2.65 11.36
CA PHE A 260 -11.36 1.87 10.30
C PHE A 260 -10.72 2.74 9.21
N TYR A 261 -11.31 3.91 8.95
CA TYR A 261 -10.91 4.81 7.87
C TYR A 261 -9.92 5.89 8.31
N ALA A 262 -9.94 6.26 9.58
CA ALA A 262 -9.06 7.26 10.17
C ALA A 262 -8.07 6.61 11.13
N GLN A 263 -6.92 6.25 10.58
CA GLN A 263 -5.84 5.53 11.28
C GLN A 263 -4.71 6.47 11.74
N TRP A 264 -4.90 7.79 11.62
CA TRP A 264 -4.00 8.83 12.09
C TRP A 264 -4.30 9.22 13.55
N GLY A 265 -3.41 9.98 14.17
CA GLY A 265 -3.60 10.53 15.52
C GLY A 265 -4.55 11.74 15.56
N GLY A 266 -5.44 11.79 16.55
CA GLY A 266 -6.43 12.85 16.75
C GLY A 266 -7.48 13.01 15.63
N ASP A 267 -8.16 14.16 15.56
CA ASP A 267 -9.33 14.37 14.70
C ASP A 267 -8.96 14.63 13.23
N TRP A 268 -7.73 15.05 12.95
CA TRP A 268 -7.29 15.41 11.61
C TRP A 268 -5.84 15.05 11.31
N ALA A 269 -5.56 14.88 10.02
CA ALA A 269 -4.21 14.70 9.52
C ALA A 269 -4.03 15.35 8.14
N VAL A 270 -2.79 15.67 7.81
CA VAL A 270 -2.42 16.30 6.54
C VAL A 270 -1.20 15.59 5.95
N TRP A 271 -1.23 15.40 4.64
CA TRP A 271 -0.12 14.88 3.84
C TRP A 271 0.12 15.84 2.69
N GLY A 272 1.38 16.17 2.43
CA GLY A 272 1.75 17.04 1.33
C GLY A 272 3.06 16.58 0.71
N GLY A 273 3.22 16.77 -0.59
CA GLY A 273 4.44 16.33 -1.23
C GLY A 273 4.46 16.56 -2.71
N GLY A 274 5.46 15.96 -3.35
CA GLY A 274 5.63 16.10 -4.77
C GLY A 274 6.66 15.16 -5.36
N SER A 275 6.64 15.11 -6.68
CA SER A 275 7.60 14.38 -7.49
C SER A 275 8.23 15.31 -8.50
N ALA A 276 9.52 15.11 -8.77
CA ALA A 276 10.25 15.81 -9.81
C ALA A 276 11.04 14.81 -10.68
N GLN A 277 10.79 14.80 -11.99
CA GLN A 277 11.60 14.05 -12.95
C GLN A 277 12.92 14.79 -13.17
N LEU A 278 14.01 14.29 -12.58
CA LEU A 278 15.33 14.95 -12.62
C LEU A 278 16.08 14.64 -13.92
N THR A 279 15.98 13.39 -14.39
CA THR A 279 16.57 12.90 -15.66
C THR A 279 15.67 11.79 -16.22
N GLU A 280 15.95 11.24 -17.40
CA GLU A 280 15.21 10.07 -17.92
C GLU A 280 15.22 8.84 -16.99
N LYS A 281 16.24 8.74 -16.11
CA LYS A 281 16.44 7.61 -15.20
C LYS A 281 16.10 7.91 -13.75
N ALA A 282 16.08 9.17 -13.33
CA ALA A 282 15.97 9.55 -11.92
C ALA A 282 14.71 10.39 -11.66
N LYS A 283 13.85 9.92 -10.76
CA LYS A 283 12.69 10.65 -10.24
C LYS A 283 12.85 10.86 -8.73
N LEU A 284 12.82 12.11 -8.28
CA LEU A 284 12.78 12.47 -6.86
C LEU A 284 11.34 12.48 -6.38
N ASN A 285 11.10 11.99 -5.16
CA ASN A 285 9.83 12.09 -4.45
C ASN A 285 10.09 12.61 -3.04
N VAL A 286 9.20 13.49 -2.58
CA VAL A 286 9.21 14.02 -1.22
C VAL A 286 7.78 13.98 -0.69
N GLN A 287 7.64 13.64 0.59
CA GLN A 287 6.39 13.65 1.33
C GLN A 287 6.64 14.21 2.73
N LEU A 288 5.71 15.01 3.21
CA LEU A 288 5.58 15.41 4.61
C LEU A 288 4.19 14.96 5.08
N SER A 289 4.09 14.52 6.33
CA SER A 289 2.82 14.20 6.96
C SER A 289 2.80 14.65 8.41
N TYR A 290 1.63 15.07 8.87
CA TYR A 290 1.41 15.55 10.23
C TYR A 290 -0.02 15.27 10.67
N ASP A 291 -0.22 14.95 11.93
CA ASP A 291 -1.55 14.77 12.53
C ASP A 291 -1.72 15.57 13.82
N GLU A 292 -2.92 15.53 14.40
CA GLU A 292 -3.26 16.35 15.56
C GLU A 292 -2.56 15.92 16.85
N ASP A 293 -2.18 14.65 16.96
CA ASP A 293 -1.34 14.14 18.06
C ASP A 293 0.12 14.60 17.92
N GLU A 294 0.39 15.52 16.99
CA GLU A 294 1.67 16.11 16.67
C GLU A 294 2.69 15.13 16.06
N ASN A 295 2.25 13.95 15.59
CA ASN A 295 3.10 13.00 14.90
C ASN A 295 3.58 13.63 13.59
N PHE A 296 4.89 13.74 13.39
CA PHE A 296 5.46 14.33 12.17
C PHE A 296 6.34 13.33 11.42
N ALA A 297 6.16 13.23 10.11
CA ALA A 297 7.07 12.50 9.24
C ALA A 297 7.50 13.29 8.01
N ALA A 298 8.77 13.14 7.62
CA ALA A 298 9.34 13.71 6.41
C ALA A 298 10.16 12.66 5.67
N VAL A 299 9.80 12.39 4.41
CA VAL A 299 10.38 11.32 3.61
C VAL A 299 10.85 11.85 2.27
N ALA A 300 12.05 11.47 1.85
CA ALA A 300 12.60 11.82 0.55
C ALA A 300 13.33 10.64 -0.08
N GLY A 301 12.97 10.30 -1.32
CA GLY A 301 13.53 9.15 -2.03
C GLY A 301 13.74 9.40 -3.52
N VAL A 302 14.69 8.69 -4.12
CA VAL A 302 14.99 8.79 -5.56
C VAL A 302 14.79 7.45 -6.24
N ASN A 303 13.79 7.32 -7.11
CA ASN A 303 13.69 6.15 -7.97
C ASN A 303 14.70 6.27 -9.11
N TYR A 304 15.79 5.49 -9.05
CA TYR A 304 16.81 5.44 -10.08
C TYR A 304 16.69 4.17 -10.93
N ARG A 305 16.22 4.32 -12.16
CA ARG A 305 16.10 3.24 -13.14
C ARG A 305 17.45 2.99 -13.80
N LEU A 306 18.21 2.05 -13.25
CA LEU A 306 19.56 1.73 -13.74
C LEU A 306 19.51 1.23 -15.20
N VAL A 307 18.64 0.25 -15.46
CA VAL A 307 18.33 -0.33 -16.77
C VAL A 307 16.83 -0.67 -16.85
N PRO A 308 16.24 -0.91 -18.04
CA PRO A 308 14.84 -1.30 -18.15
C PRO A 308 14.48 -2.46 -17.22
N GLY A 309 13.47 -2.23 -16.37
CA GLY A 309 12.96 -3.19 -15.42
C GLY A 309 13.76 -3.37 -14.12
N LEU A 310 14.92 -2.71 -13.95
CA LEU A 310 15.67 -2.67 -12.68
C LEU A 310 15.71 -1.25 -12.11
N THR A 311 15.13 -1.08 -10.93
CA THR A 311 15.13 0.21 -10.20
C THR A 311 15.81 0.06 -8.85
N ILE A 312 16.63 1.04 -8.50
CA ILE A 312 17.26 1.18 -7.19
C ILE A 312 16.66 2.44 -6.56
N THR A 313 16.14 2.34 -5.34
CA THR A 313 15.53 3.48 -4.64
C THR A 313 16.17 3.64 -3.26
N PRO A 314 17.15 4.53 -3.10
CA PRO A 314 17.50 5.06 -1.79
C PRO A 314 16.41 6.03 -1.32
N GLU A 315 16.11 5.99 -0.03
CA GLU A 315 15.17 6.88 0.65
C GLU A 315 15.63 7.14 2.08
N ILE A 316 15.35 8.33 2.58
CA ILE A 316 15.55 8.73 3.97
C ILE A 316 14.22 9.21 4.53
N ALA A 317 13.96 8.85 5.78
CA ALA A 317 12.80 9.28 6.52
C ALA A 317 13.23 9.86 7.87
N TYR A 318 12.53 10.90 8.29
CA TYR A 318 12.59 11.46 9.64
C TYR A 318 11.20 11.36 10.26
N THR A 319 11.14 10.95 11.52
CA THR A 319 9.92 10.82 12.31
C THR A 319 10.12 11.46 13.69
N ASP A 320 9.06 12.06 14.21
CA ASP A 320 9.06 12.77 15.49
C ASP A 320 7.68 12.66 16.15
N ASN A 321 7.69 12.52 17.49
CA ASN A 321 6.52 12.56 18.38
C ASN A 321 5.53 11.39 18.24
N PHE A 322 5.96 10.22 17.75
CA PHE A 322 5.06 9.07 17.58
C PHE A 322 4.61 8.37 18.87
N ASP A 323 4.95 8.92 20.05
CA ASP A 323 4.62 8.41 21.39
C ASP A 323 4.94 6.91 21.61
N VAL A 324 5.87 6.37 20.81
CA VAL A 324 6.36 5.00 20.82
C VAL A 324 7.89 5.01 20.83
N ASP A 325 8.48 4.31 21.80
CA ASP A 325 9.93 4.19 21.93
C ASP A 325 10.58 3.71 20.62
N GLY A 326 11.63 4.41 20.18
CA GLY A 326 12.38 4.07 18.97
C GLY A 326 11.72 4.48 17.64
N VAL A 327 10.57 5.16 17.69
CA VAL A 327 9.88 5.68 16.49
C VAL A 327 10.28 7.12 16.16
N ASP A 328 10.97 7.82 17.07
CA ASP A 328 11.61 9.09 16.77
C ASP A 328 13.00 8.88 16.19
N GLY A 329 13.33 9.60 15.12
CA GLY A 329 14.69 9.59 14.57
C GLY A 329 14.75 9.54 13.06
N VAL A 330 15.91 9.08 12.56
CA VAL A 330 16.23 9.07 11.13
C VAL A 330 16.45 7.64 10.64
N GLY A 331 15.63 7.24 9.67
CA GLY A 331 15.69 5.95 9.03
C GLY A 331 16.19 6.04 7.58
N GLY A 332 17.07 5.13 7.19
CA GLY A 332 17.51 4.95 5.81
C GLY A 332 16.90 3.69 5.20
N PHE A 333 16.43 3.79 3.96
CA PHE A 333 15.88 2.68 3.18
C PHE A 333 16.62 2.54 1.85
N LEU A 334 16.98 1.32 1.47
CA LEU A 334 17.50 1.00 0.14
C LEU A 334 16.71 -0.16 -0.48
N ARG A 335 16.02 0.11 -1.59
CA ARG A 335 15.28 -0.88 -2.38
C ARG A 335 16.02 -1.24 -3.67
N PHE A 336 16.12 -2.52 -3.95
CA PHE A 336 16.39 -3.05 -5.29
C PHE A 336 15.14 -3.76 -5.79
N GLN A 337 14.67 -3.45 -6.99
CA GLN A 337 13.51 -4.13 -7.57
C GLN A 337 13.72 -4.44 -9.05
N ARG A 338 13.54 -5.72 -9.40
CA ARG A 338 13.50 -6.22 -10.78
C ARG A 338 12.09 -6.70 -11.10
N ASN A 339 11.42 -5.99 -11.99
CA ASN A 339 10.12 -6.40 -12.53
C ASN A 339 10.31 -7.40 -13.66
N PHE A 340 9.36 -8.28 -13.90
CA PHE A 340 9.34 -9.16 -15.08
C PHE A 340 7.93 -9.33 -15.63
#